data_AF-A0A8X6WPJ6-F1
#
_entry.id   AF-A0A8X6WPJ6-F1
#
_cell.length_a   1.000
_cell.length_b   1.000
_cell.length_c   1.000
_cell.angle_alpha   90.00
_cell.angle_beta   90.00
_cell.angle_gamma   90.00
#
_symmetry.space_group_name_H-M   'P 1'
#
loop_
_entity.id
_entity.type
_entity.pdbx_description
1 polymer ?
#
loop_
_entity_poly.entity_id
_entity_poly.type
_entity_poly.pdbx_seq_one_letter_code
_entity_poly.pdbx_strand_id
1 'polypeptide(L)'
;MKYLDDYLSFSAFVVVLSAMFGLFFINFNIIFLSDDYLHAFFGEIGILVPVCMVILSASAANQAFFTAKEALQSLPWKIPQYRDKLKEMIRSECMRSVSLTLWKIYKIERSLIFSAMGTLVTYGMLMATLGGIK
;
A
#
# COMPACT_ATOMS: atom_id res chain seq x y z
N MET A 1 2.15 -16.67 0.89
CA MET A 1 1.68 -15.29 1.15
C MET A 1 0.78 -15.16 2.37
N LYS A 2 -0.15 -16.07 2.67
CA LYS A 2 -1.12 -15.90 3.76
C LYS A 2 -0.48 -15.67 5.15
N TYR A 3 0.57 -16.43 5.46
CA TYR A 3 1.35 -16.27 6.69
C TYR A 3 2.06 -14.90 6.78
N LEU A 4 2.59 -14.42 5.65
CA LEU A 4 3.25 -13.11 5.57
C LEU A 4 2.24 -11.97 5.76
N ASP A 5 1.06 -12.12 5.17
CA ASP A 5 -0.06 -11.19 5.34
C ASP A 5 -0.53 -11.17 6.79
N ASP A 6 -0.85 -12.32 7.39
CA ASP A 6 -1.34 -12.39 8.77
C ASP A 6 -0.38 -11.74 9.79
N TYR A 7 0.94 -11.74 9.53
CA TYR A 7 1.94 -11.15 10.42
C TYR A 7 2.26 -9.68 10.10
N LEU A 8 2.43 -9.33 8.82
CA LEU A 8 2.89 -8.00 8.42
C LEU A 8 1.75 -7.01 8.18
N SER A 9 0.53 -7.49 7.95
CA SER A 9 -0.60 -6.66 7.56
C SER A 9 -0.96 -5.60 8.60
N PHE A 10 -0.94 -5.97 9.89
CA PHE A 10 -1.11 -5.03 11.01
C PHE A 10 0.06 -4.04 11.13
N SER A 11 1.29 -4.56 11.07
CA SER A 11 2.49 -3.72 11.19
C SER A 11 2.59 -2.70 10.06
N ALA A 12 2.30 -3.12 8.83
CA ALA A 12 2.28 -2.25 7.66
C ALA A 12 1.20 -1.18 7.80
N PHE A 13 0.03 -1.52 8.33
CA PHE A 13 -1.03 -0.55 8.62
C PHE A 13 -0.57 0.52 9.62
N VAL A 14 0.01 0.11 10.75
CA VAL A 14 0.50 1.06 11.77
C VAL A 14 1.60 1.97 11.22
N VAL A 15 2.52 1.44 10.41
CA VAL A 15 3.59 2.23 9.78
C VAL A 15 3.01 3.27 8.82
N VAL A 16 2.07 2.88 7.95
CA VAL A 16 1.43 3.81 7.01
C VAL A 16 0.64 4.87 7.77
N LEU A 17 -0.13 4.48 8.78
CA LEU A 17 -0.92 5.42 9.59
C LEU A 17 -0.01 6.43 10.32
N SER A 18 1.03 5.94 11.00
CA SER A 18 2.01 6.77 11.69
C SER A 18 2.69 7.75 10.73
N ALA A 19 3.00 7.32 9.52
CA ALA A 19 3.59 8.18 8.52
C ALA A 19 2.62 9.26 8.01
N MET A 20 1.34 8.92 7.80
CA MET A 20 0.33 9.92 7.42
C MET A 20 0.17 11.00 8.50
N PHE A 21 0.16 10.61 9.77
CA PHE A 21 0.16 11.56 10.89
C PHE A 21 1.43 12.42 10.91
N GLY A 22 2.60 11.82 10.71
CA GLY A 22 3.86 12.54 10.67
C GLY A 22 3.94 13.57 9.53
N LEU A 23 3.52 13.19 8.31
CA LEU A 23 3.47 14.10 7.16
C LEU A 23 2.51 15.27 7.42
N PHE A 24 1.34 15.00 7.97
CA PHE A 24 0.39 16.05 8.33
C PHE A 24 0.98 17.02 9.36
N PHE A 25 1.62 16.49 10.41
CA PHE A 25 2.17 17.30 11.49
C PHE A 25 3.34 18.18 10.99
N ILE A 26 4.25 17.64 10.17
CA ILE A 26 5.34 18.41 9.58
C ILE A 26 4.79 19.54 8.71
N ASN A 27 3.86 19.22 7.80
CA ASN A 27 3.25 20.23 6.91
C ASN A 27 2.50 21.32 7.70
N PHE A 28 1.78 20.95 8.76
CA PHE A 28 1.14 21.91 9.65
C PHE A 28 2.16 22.84 10.32
N ASN A 29 3.26 22.30 10.84
CA ASN A 29 4.30 23.12 11.48
C ASN A 29 4.99 24.07 10.50
N ILE A 30 5.25 23.64 9.26
CA ILE A 30 5.81 24.51 8.21
C ILE A 30 4.88 25.69 7.93
N ILE A 31 3.57 25.43 7.75
CA ILE A 31 2.63 26.46 7.33
C ILE A 31 2.36 27.47 8.44
N PHE A 32 2.27 27.01 9.70
CA PHE A 32 1.75 27.84 10.80
C PHE A 32 2.78 28.25 11.85
N LEU A 33 3.91 27.55 11.99
CA LEU A 33 4.76 27.66 13.19
C LEU A 33 6.24 27.94 12.93
N SER A 34 6.80 27.56 11.77
CA SER A 34 8.26 27.60 11.57
C SER A 34 8.66 27.96 10.13
N ASP A 35 9.65 28.84 9.99
CA ASP A 35 10.33 29.16 8.72
C ASP A 35 11.47 28.18 8.37
N ASP A 36 11.65 27.12 9.17
CA ASP A 36 12.73 26.14 8.96
C ASP A 36 12.34 25.05 7.95
N TYR A 37 12.33 25.45 6.68
CA TYR A 37 11.95 24.59 5.56
C TYR A 37 12.91 23.42 5.32
N LEU A 38 14.19 23.55 5.70
CA LEU A 38 15.19 22.50 5.45
C LEU A 38 14.96 21.30 6.36
N HIS A 39 14.80 21.52 7.66
CA HIS A 39 14.53 20.45 8.61
C HIS A 39 13.21 19.74 8.29
N ALA A 40 12.21 20.49 7.83
CA ALA A 40 10.93 19.94 7.45
C ALA A 40 11.01 19.08 6.18
N PHE A 41 11.77 19.54 5.17
CA PHE A 41 12.01 18.78 3.93
C PHE A 41 12.73 17.44 4.20
N PHE A 42 13.75 17.43 5.06
CA PHE A 42 14.43 16.19 5.45
C PHE A 42 13.51 15.25 6.24
N GLY A 43 12.67 15.79 7.13
CA GLY A 43 11.66 15.01 7.84
C GLY A 43 10.64 14.37 6.90
N GLU A 44 10.19 15.12 5.89
CA GLU A 44 9.23 14.64 4.90
C GLU A 44 9.81 13.50 4.05
N ILE A 45 11.04 13.65 3.54
CA ILE A 45 11.76 12.58 2.83
C ILE A 45 11.95 11.36 3.72
N GLY A 46 12.35 11.57 4.99
CA GLY A 46 12.57 10.51 5.96
C GLY A 46 11.34 9.65 6.23
N ILE A 47 10.14 10.21 6.07
CA ILE A 47 8.87 9.49 6.24
C ILE A 47 8.37 8.90 4.91
N LEU A 48 8.51 9.65 3.81
CA LEU A 48 7.94 9.26 2.51
C LEU A 48 8.66 8.07 1.89
N VAL A 49 10.01 8.02 1.98
CA VAL A 49 10.80 6.95 1.36
C VAL A 49 10.50 5.57 1.95
N PRO A 50 10.49 5.37 3.28
CA PRO A 50 10.16 4.06 3.87
C PRO A 50 8.73 3.59 3.53
N VAL A 51 7.77 4.50 3.55
CA VAL A 51 6.36 4.18 3.24
C VAL A 51 6.22 3.75 1.77
N CYS A 52 6.86 4.48 0.87
CA CYS A 52 6.90 4.12 -0.55
C CYS A 52 7.55 2.75 -0.74
N MET A 53 8.67 2.45 -0.07
CA MET A 53 9.28 1.12 -0.14
C MET A 53 8.31 0.01 0.31
N VAL A 54 7.66 0.18 1.46
CA VAL A 54 6.71 -0.83 1.98
C VAL A 54 5.54 -1.05 1.02
N ILE A 55 4.91 0.03 0.56
CA ILE A 55 3.74 -0.06 -0.32
C ILE A 55 4.12 -0.59 -1.71
N LEU A 56 5.24 -0.13 -2.29
CA LEU A 56 5.69 -0.57 -3.62
C LEU A 56 6.12 -2.04 -3.60
N SER A 57 6.88 -2.47 -2.59
CA SER A 57 7.29 -3.87 -2.44
C SER A 57 6.09 -4.80 -2.24
N ALA A 58 5.14 -4.43 -1.40
CA ALA A 58 3.93 -5.21 -1.21
C ALA A 58 3.04 -5.24 -2.46
N SER A 59 2.93 -4.11 -3.18
CA SER A 59 2.21 -4.05 -4.45
C SER A 59 2.88 -4.89 -5.54
N ALA A 60 4.20 -4.87 -5.65
CA ALA A 60 4.95 -5.67 -6.61
C ALA A 60 4.81 -7.17 -6.32
N ALA A 61 4.89 -7.56 -5.05
CA ALA A 61 4.65 -8.94 -4.63
C ALA A 61 3.23 -9.40 -4.98
N ASN A 62 2.21 -8.54 -4.75
CA ASN A 62 0.83 -8.80 -5.13
C ASN A 62 0.66 -8.99 -6.64
N GLN A 63 1.32 -8.16 -7.45
CA GLN A 63 1.26 -8.23 -8.90
C GLN A 63 1.94 -9.51 -9.41
N ALA A 64 3.13 -9.84 -8.90
CA ALA A 64 3.84 -11.07 -9.24
C ALA A 64 3.02 -12.32 -8.90
N PHE A 65 2.33 -12.33 -7.75
CA PHE A 65 1.43 -13.42 -7.38
C PHE A 65 0.25 -13.54 -8.35
N PHE A 66 -0.35 -12.41 -8.76
CA PHE A 66 -1.44 -12.41 -9.72
C PHE A 66 -1.00 -12.95 -11.09
N THR A 67 0.14 -12.50 -11.61
CA THR A 67 0.71 -12.99 -12.87
C THR A 67 1.05 -14.48 -12.79
N ALA A 68 1.63 -14.94 -11.67
CA ALA A 68 1.91 -16.36 -11.46
C ALA A 68 0.63 -17.20 -11.41
N LYS A 69 -0.43 -16.69 -10.77
CA LYS A 69 -1.75 -17.34 -10.72
C LYS A 69 -2.39 -17.43 -12.11
N GLU A 70 -2.34 -16.37 -12.90
CA GLU A 70 -2.87 -16.35 -14.27
C GLU A 70 -2.12 -17.36 -15.16
N ALA A 71 -0.79 -17.40 -15.06
CA ALA A 71 0.03 -18.40 -15.75
C ALA A 71 -0.33 -19.84 -15.30
N LEU A 72 -0.54 -20.07 -14.01
CA LEU A 72 -0.94 -21.36 -13.46
C LEU A 72 -2.32 -21.78 -13.96
N GLN A 73 -3.28 -20.85 -14.07
CA GLN A 73 -4.62 -21.12 -14.62
C GLN A 73 -4.59 -21.50 -16.11
N SER A 74 -3.59 -21.05 -16.87
CA SER A 74 -3.39 -21.43 -18.27
C SER A 74 -2.71 -22.80 -18.46
N LEU A 75 -2.08 -23.34 -17.40
CA LEU A 75 -1.29 -24.57 -17.44
C LEU A 75 -2.10 -25.84 -17.77
N PRO A 76 -3.33 -26.06 -17.25
CA PRO A 76 -4.15 -27.24 -17.59
C PRO A 76 -4.44 -27.38 -19.08
N TRP A 77 -4.46 -26.27 -19.83
CA TRP A 77 -4.64 -26.31 -21.28
C TRP A 77 -3.39 -26.82 -22.01
N LYS A 78 -2.20 -26.56 -21.45
CA LYS A 78 -0.90 -26.94 -22.04
C LYS A 78 -0.48 -28.38 -21.74
N ILE A 79 -1.05 -29.03 -20.72
CA ILE A 79 -0.73 -30.41 -20.34
C ILE A 79 -2.01 -31.26 -20.37
N PRO A 80 -2.37 -31.87 -21.52
CA PRO A 80 -3.63 -32.58 -21.68
C PRO A 80 -3.75 -33.80 -20.77
N GLN A 81 -2.63 -34.47 -20.47
CA GLN A 81 -2.58 -35.74 -19.76
C GLN A 81 -3.04 -35.67 -18.29
N TYR A 82 -3.01 -34.49 -17.68
CA TYR A 82 -3.36 -34.31 -16.26
C TYR A 82 -4.37 -33.18 -16.05
N ARG A 83 -5.10 -32.80 -17.11
CA ARG A 83 -5.95 -31.60 -17.14
C ARG A 83 -6.92 -31.51 -15.96
N ASP A 84 -7.65 -32.59 -15.64
CA ASP A 84 -8.67 -32.57 -14.58
C ASP A 84 -8.05 -32.54 -13.18
N LYS A 85 -7.02 -33.35 -12.91
CA LYS A 85 -6.28 -33.34 -11.64
C LYS A 85 -5.58 -32.00 -11.39
N LEU A 86 -4.96 -31.43 -12.43
CA LEU A 86 -4.26 -30.15 -12.35
C LEU A 86 -5.26 -29.01 -12.12
N LYS A 87 -6.40 -29.05 -12.79
CA LYS A 87 -7.50 -28.09 -12.60
C LYS A 87 -8.06 -28.14 -11.17
N GLU A 88 -8.22 -29.34 -10.60
CA GLU A 88 -8.69 -29.51 -9.22
C GLU A 88 -7.67 -29.00 -8.18
N MET A 89 -6.38 -29.32 -8.34
CA MET A 89 -5.32 -28.80 -7.46
C MET A 89 -5.19 -27.27 -7.54
N ILE A 90 -5.23 -26.69 -8.74
CA ILE A 90 -5.22 -25.23 -8.92
C ILE A 90 -6.47 -24.62 -8.28
N ARG A 91 -7.63 -25.29 -8.37
CA ARG A 91 -8.86 -24.81 -7.76
C ARG A 91 -8.83 -24.86 -6.23
N SER A 92 -8.24 -25.89 -5.62
CA SER A 92 -8.17 -26.02 -4.17
C SER A 92 -7.12 -25.09 -3.53
N GLU A 93 -5.96 -24.93 -4.17
CA GLU A 93 -4.84 -24.17 -3.60
C GLU A 93 -4.72 -22.74 -4.13
N CYS A 94 -4.92 -22.53 -5.43
CA CYS A 94 -4.65 -21.25 -6.10
C CYS A 94 -5.88 -20.32 -6.17
N MET A 95 -7.11 -20.85 -6.12
CA MET A 95 -8.31 -20.00 -6.05
C MET A 95 -8.55 -19.37 -4.67
N ARG A 96 -7.86 -19.82 -3.59
CA ARG A 96 -7.80 -19.03 -2.36
C ARG A 96 -7.14 -17.69 -2.69
N SER A 97 -7.92 -16.62 -2.66
CA SER A 97 -7.49 -15.25 -2.93
C SER A 97 -6.53 -14.80 -1.83
N VAL A 98 -5.24 -15.11 -1.99
CA VAL A 98 -4.20 -14.67 -1.08
C VAL A 98 -3.53 -13.45 -1.71
N SER A 99 -3.72 -12.30 -1.09
CA SER A 99 -3.03 -11.05 -1.42
C SER A 99 -2.49 -10.43 -0.14
N LEU A 100 -1.38 -9.72 -0.23
CA LEU A 100 -0.93 -8.83 0.82
C LEU A 100 -1.90 -7.65 0.93
N THR A 101 -2.42 -7.47 2.13
CA THR A 101 -3.39 -6.46 2.49
C THR A 101 -2.82 -5.57 3.58
N LEU A 102 -3.27 -4.32 3.62
CA LEU A 102 -3.12 -3.46 4.78
C LEU A 102 -4.27 -3.82 5.73
N TRP A 103 -3.91 -4.47 6.84
CA TRP A 103 -4.81 -5.10 7.82
C TRP A 103 -6.08 -5.70 7.21
N LYS A 104 -6.05 -6.57 6.19
CA LYS A 104 -7.26 -7.19 5.58
C LYS A 104 -8.38 -6.23 5.12
N ILE A 105 -8.21 -4.91 5.27
CA ILE A 105 -9.19 -3.85 5.00
C ILE A 105 -8.95 -3.33 3.58
N TYR A 106 -7.68 -3.17 3.19
CA TYR A 106 -7.31 -2.74 1.85
C TYR A 106 -6.30 -3.68 1.21
N LYS A 107 -6.55 -4.08 -0.04
CA LYS A 107 -5.50 -4.72 -0.85
C LYS A 107 -4.44 -3.67 -1.17
N ILE A 108 -3.17 -4.01 -0.96
CA ILE A 108 -2.08 -3.06 -1.23
C ILE A 108 -1.92 -2.93 -2.75
N GLU A 109 -2.40 -1.81 -3.27
CA GLU A 109 -2.34 -1.41 -4.67
C GLU A 109 -1.72 -0.01 -4.76
N ARG A 110 -1.12 0.31 -5.92
CA ARG A 110 -0.47 1.61 -6.16
C ARG A 110 -1.42 2.81 -5.98
N SER A 111 -2.72 2.57 -6.15
CA SER A 111 -3.80 3.55 -5.92
C SER A 111 -3.85 4.08 -4.49
N LEU A 112 -3.38 3.31 -3.50
CA LEU A 112 -3.35 3.73 -2.10
C LEU A 112 -2.41 4.92 -1.88
N ILE A 113 -1.28 4.98 -2.61
CA ILE A 113 -0.34 6.10 -2.56
C ILE A 113 -1.02 7.36 -3.09
N PHE A 114 -1.69 7.26 -4.24
CA PHE A 114 -2.40 8.39 -4.84
C PHE A 114 -3.55 8.89 -3.97
N SER A 115 -4.29 7.99 -3.31
CA SER A 115 -5.35 8.37 -2.37
C SER A 115 -4.79 9.04 -1.11
N ALA A 116 -3.69 8.54 -0.55
CA ALA A 116 -3.01 9.14 0.58
C ALA A 116 -2.45 10.55 0.24
N MET A 117 -1.87 10.73 -0.95
CA MET A 117 -1.43 12.06 -1.42
C MET A 117 -2.62 13.00 -1.62
N GLY A 118 -3.70 12.53 -2.26
CA GLY A 118 -4.89 13.35 -2.50
C GLY A 118 -5.58 13.81 -1.21
N THR A 119 -5.62 12.95 -0.19
CA THR A 119 -6.14 13.32 1.13
C THR A 119 -5.24 14.33 1.83
N LEU A 120 -3.91 14.18 1.76
CA LEU A 120 -2.97 15.16 2.32
C LEU A 120 -3.16 16.55 1.69
N VAL A 121 -3.27 16.62 0.36
CA VAL A 121 -3.53 17.89 -0.37
C VAL A 121 -4.88 18.48 0.03
N THR A 122 -5.93 17.66 0.13
CA THR A 122 -7.28 18.11 0.49
C THR A 122 -7.31 18.67 1.92
N TYR A 123 -6.70 17.98 2.88
CA TYR A 123 -6.59 18.47 4.26
C TYR A 123 -5.71 19.70 4.38
N GLY A 124 -4.60 19.77 3.63
CA GLY A 124 -3.77 20.98 3.54
C GLY A 124 -4.55 22.17 3.01
N MET A 125 -5.35 21.98 1.95
CA MET A 125 -6.22 23.01 1.39
C MET A 125 -7.30 23.45 2.37
N LEU A 126 -7.97 22.51 3.07
CA LEU A 126 -8.95 22.83 4.11
C LEU A 126 -8.35 23.65 5.26
N MET A 127 -7.14 23.29 5.71
CA MET A 127 -6.46 24.06 6.75
C MET A 127 -6.06 25.45 6.27
N ALA A 128 -5.58 25.59 5.03
CA ALA A 128 -5.25 26.88 4.45
C ALA A 128 -6.48 27.79 4.34
N THR A 129 -7.64 27.26 3.94
CA THR A 129 -8.88 28.03 3.80
C THR A 129 -9.49 28.40 5.15
N LEU A 130 -9.46 27.51 6.15
CA LEU A 130 -9.93 27.77 7.51
C LEU A 130 -9.00 28.70 8.30
N GLY A 131 -7.68 28.58 8.11
CA GLY A 131 -6.68 29.44 8.76
C GLY A 131 -6.59 30.86 8.16
N GLY A 132 -7.10 31.05 6.94
CA GLY A 132 -7.23 32.36 6.29
C GLY A 132 -8.42 33.20 6.78
N ILE A 133 -9.27 32.64 7.66
CA ILE A 133 -10.32 33.38 8.36
C ILE A 133 -9.67 34.05 9.59
N LYS A 134 -8.92 35.12 9.35
CA LYS A 134 -8.54 36.10 10.36
C LYS A 134 -9.28 37.40 10.13
#